data_AF-B1YF92-F1
#
_entry.id   AF-B1YF92-F1
#
_cell.length_a   1.000
_cell.length_b   1.000
_cell.length_c   1.000
_cell.angle_alpha   90.00
_cell.angle_beta   90.00
_cell.angle_gamma   90.00
#
_symmetry.space_group_name_H-M   'P 1'
#
loop_
_entity.id
_entity.type
_entity.pdbx_description
1 polymer ?
#
loop_
_entity_poly.entity_id
_entity_poly.type
_entity_poly.pdbx_seq_one_letter_code
_entity_poly.pdbx_strand_id
1 'polypeptide(L)'
;MTRKLTRNGRVRYADNIFKAVVARKREFRLLIITFRLSCETTGIAKRVFTADEQIHSGSTRMGHSATTAVHGLVAACEREEEVHELLIHPLNERLLKPVLKQWMNDLPEDVRPYRWFGVFSFEEDNRLEYLQTAIDRGGRQEQLAIETMIRHLLNWLWYAFHHLNEDLYLSETEDDAETLKETRLLIDQLDDSVQKTEFMEEWQEHARTYELWLRFSKEETAGFMEWRERQEKQGENKQ
;
A
#
# COMPACT_ATOMS: atom_id res chain seq x y z
N MET A 1 -7.07 10.94 32.94
CA MET A 1 -6.19 12.08 33.33
C MET A 1 -5.64 12.74 32.06
N THR A 2 -6.21 13.86 31.64
CA THR A 2 -5.78 14.61 30.44
C THR A 2 -4.63 15.56 30.80
N ARG A 3 -3.39 15.22 30.40
CA ARG A 3 -2.25 16.15 30.51
C ARG A 3 -2.41 17.26 29.46
N LYS A 4 -2.80 18.45 29.89
CA LYS A 4 -2.76 19.68 29.07
C LYS A 4 -1.31 20.09 28.83
N LEU A 5 -0.84 19.99 27.59
CA LEU A 5 0.44 20.57 27.16
C LEU A 5 0.43 22.09 27.35
N THR A 6 1.46 22.60 28.04
CA THR A 6 1.64 24.03 28.34
C THR A 6 1.90 24.83 27.06
N ARG A 7 1.61 26.15 27.09
CA ARG A 7 1.69 27.06 25.94
C ARG A 7 3.08 27.04 25.27
N ASN A 8 4.16 26.81 26.02
CA ASN A 8 5.52 26.67 25.49
C ASN A 8 5.80 25.30 24.81
N GLY A 9 5.08 24.24 25.19
CA GLY A 9 5.19 22.92 24.55
C GLY A 9 4.48 22.87 23.18
N ARG A 10 3.38 23.62 23.00
CA ARG A 10 2.67 23.73 21.71
C ARG A 10 3.46 24.48 20.65
N VAL A 11 4.22 25.51 21.05
CA VAL A 11 5.06 26.30 20.11
C VAL A 11 6.24 25.47 19.61
N ARG A 12 6.89 24.66 20.46
CA ARG A 12 7.99 23.77 20.04
C ARG A 12 7.54 22.59 19.17
N TYR A 13 6.33 22.05 19.41
CA TYR A 13 5.76 21.01 18.56
C TYR A 13 5.36 21.55 17.18
N ALA A 14 4.76 22.74 17.13
CA ALA A 14 4.43 23.42 15.87
C ALA A 14 5.69 23.84 15.08
N ASP A 15 6.75 24.30 15.74
CA ASP A 15 8.03 24.63 15.08
C ASP A 15 8.76 23.38 14.55
N ASN A 16 8.69 22.25 15.25
CA ASN A 16 9.27 20.99 14.76
C ASN A 16 8.46 20.40 13.60
N ILE A 17 7.13 20.51 13.62
CA ILE A 17 6.29 20.17 12.47
C ILE A 17 6.53 21.14 11.31
N PHE A 18 6.66 22.44 11.54
CA PHE A 18 6.95 23.40 10.49
C PHE A 18 8.33 23.18 9.88
N LYS A 19 9.36 22.87 10.69
CA LYS A 19 10.69 22.49 10.20
C LYS A 19 10.69 21.14 9.49
N ALA A 20 9.92 20.15 9.93
CA ALA A 20 9.74 18.88 9.24
C ALA A 20 8.95 19.04 7.92
N VAL A 21 7.96 19.93 7.88
CA VAL A 21 7.17 20.28 6.69
C VAL A 21 8.02 21.12 5.72
N VAL A 22 8.90 21.99 6.20
CA VAL A 22 9.83 22.78 5.37
C VAL A 22 11.00 21.92 4.87
N ALA A 23 11.49 20.97 5.67
CA ALA A 23 12.46 19.96 5.24
C ALA A 23 11.85 19.02 4.18
N ARG A 24 10.63 18.51 4.42
CA ARG A 24 9.86 17.77 3.40
C ARG A 24 9.53 18.63 2.18
N LYS A 25 9.36 19.95 2.28
CA LYS A 25 9.17 20.84 1.11
C LYS A 25 10.46 21.04 0.30
N ARG A 26 11.65 20.94 0.90
CA ARG A 26 12.93 20.95 0.18
C ARG A 26 13.20 19.61 -0.49
N GLU A 27 12.86 18.50 0.17
CA GLU A 27 12.89 17.16 -0.43
C GLU A 27 11.83 17.02 -1.52
N PHE A 28 10.61 17.54 -1.36
CA PHE A 28 9.59 17.62 -2.43
C PHE A 28 10.03 18.47 -3.61
N ARG A 29 10.80 19.55 -3.40
CA ARG A 29 11.36 20.32 -4.52
C ARG A 29 12.42 19.51 -5.26
N LEU A 30 13.26 18.74 -4.57
CA LEU A 30 14.22 17.83 -5.18
C LEU A 30 13.53 16.63 -5.85
N LEU A 31 12.48 16.05 -5.27
CA LEU A 31 11.71 14.93 -5.83
C LEU A 31 10.85 15.35 -7.04
N ILE A 32 10.23 16.53 -6.99
CA ILE A 32 9.59 17.14 -8.16
C ILE A 32 10.65 17.43 -9.23
N ILE A 33 11.87 17.84 -8.85
CA ILE A 33 12.98 17.99 -9.80
C ILE A 33 13.43 16.63 -10.35
N THR A 34 13.43 15.54 -9.58
CA THR A 34 13.82 14.19 -10.04
C THR A 34 12.74 13.57 -10.94
N PHE A 35 11.46 13.67 -10.57
CA PHE A 35 10.32 13.30 -11.42
C PHE A 35 10.32 14.16 -12.69
N ARG A 36 10.58 15.46 -12.57
CA ARG A 36 10.71 16.37 -13.71
C ARG A 36 11.93 16.05 -14.58
N LEU A 37 13.08 15.64 -14.03
CA LEU A 37 14.27 15.26 -14.78
C LEU A 37 14.11 13.90 -15.47
N SER A 38 13.51 12.91 -14.81
CA SER A 38 13.16 11.60 -15.40
C SER A 38 12.06 11.72 -16.46
N CYS A 39 11.11 12.65 -16.27
CA CYS A 39 10.07 12.95 -17.26
C CYS A 39 10.53 13.91 -18.37
N GLU A 40 11.55 14.75 -18.16
CA GLU A 40 12.13 15.66 -19.16
C GLU A 40 12.99 14.90 -20.17
N THR A 41 13.68 13.82 -19.76
CA THR A 41 14.44 12.95 -20.67
C THR A 41 13.54 12.04 -21.53
N THR A 42 12.31 11.74 -21.09
CA THR A 42 11.37 10.85 -21.78
C THR A 42 10.17 11.56 -22.45
N GLY A 43 9.97 12.86 -22.18
CA GLY A 43 8.85 13.65 -22.71
C GLY A 43 7.48 13.31 -22.10
N ILE A 44 7.44 12.45 -21.07
CA ILE A 44 6.22 11.93 -20.46
C ILE A 44 5.49 13.02 -19.68
N ALA A 45 6.19 13.88 -18.93
CA ALA A 45 5.58 15.00 -18.22
C ALA A 45 4.77 15.89 -19.18
N LYS A 46 5.35 16.25 -20.33
CA LYS A 46 4.67 17.08 -21.33
C LYS A 46 3.38 16.42 -21.82
N ARG A 47 3.37 15.11 -22.05
CA ARG A 47 2.19 14.35 -22.48
C ARG A 47 1.14 14.24 -21.38
N VAL A 48 1.57 14.01 -20.14
CA VAL A 48 0.71 13.95 -18.96
C VAL A 48 0.01 15.29 -18.72
N PHE A 49 0.75 16.40 -18.72
CA PHE A 49 0.17 17.75 -18.59
C PHE A 49 -0.77 18.10 -19.77
N THR A 50 -0.38 17.75 -21.00
CA THR A 50 -1.25 17.97 -22.19
C THR A 50 -2.54 17.15 -22.10
N ALA A 51 -2.49 15.92 -21.59
CA ALA A 51 -3.65 15.07 -21.41
C ALA A 51 -4.58 15.60 -20.30
N ASP A 52 -4.02 16.09 -19.18
CA ASP A 52 -4.79 16.74 -18.10
C ASP A 52 -5.52 18.00 -18.60
N GLU A 53 -4.85 18.86 -19.38
CA GLU A 53 -5.45 20.05 -19.99
C GLU A 53 -6.61 19.71 -20.96
N GLN A 54 -6.46 18.64 -21.76
CA GLN A 54 -7.51 18.18 -22.67
C GLN A 54 -8.74 17.67 -21.91
N ILE A 55 -8.55 16.99 -20.79
CA ILE A 55 -9.64 16.54 -19.92
C ILE A 55 -10.34 17.75 -19.28
N HIS A 56 -9.58 18.79 -18.92
CA HIS A 56 -10.14 20.04 -18.37
C HIS A 56 -11.03 20.81 -19.37
N SER A 57 -10.80 20.65 -20.69
CA SER A 57 -11.58 21.33 -21.73
C SER A 57 -12.98 20.76 -22.01
N GLY A 58 -13.41 19.71 -21.29
CA GLY A 58 -14.78 19.17 -21.38
C GLY A 58 -15.04 18.23 -22.56
N SER A 59 -14.00 17.64 -23.17
CA SER A 59 -14.17 16.63 -24.21
C SER A 59 -14.74 15.33 -23.62
N THR A 60 -15.93 14.92 -24.06
CA THR A 60 -16.65 13.72 -23.61
C THR A 60 -16.08 12.41 -24.14
N ARG A 61 -15.14 12.48 -25.10
CA ARG A 61 -14.34 11.33 -25.54
C ARG A 61 -12.93 11.48 -25.03
N MET A 62 -12.44 10.48 -24.31
CA MET A 62 -11.02 10.28 -24.08
C MET A 62 -10.33 10.14 -25.44
N GLY A 63 -9.54 11.15 -25.81
CA GLY A 63 -8.84 11.17 -27.08
C GLY A 63 -7.67 10.18 -27.09
N HIS A 64 -7.21 9.81 -28.28
CA HIS A 64 -5.97 9.02 -28.49
C HIS A 64 -4.78 9.53 -27.67
N SER A 65 -4.72 10.83 -27.40
CA SER A 65 -3.68 11.47 -26.60
C SER A 65 -3.68 11.04 -25.12
N ALA A 66 -4.86 10.87 -24.51
CA ALA A 66 -4.97 10.45 -23.11
C ALA A 66 -4.55 8.98 -22.94
N THR A 67 -5.03 8.09 -23.82
CA THR A 67 -4.59 6.70 -23.89
C THR A 67 -3.07 6.61 -24.06
N THR A 68 -2.51 7.33 -25.03
CA THR A 68 -1.06 7.33 -25.28
C THR A 68 -0.26 7.82 -24.08
N ALA A 69 -0.77 8.82 -23.35
CA ALA A 69 -0.11 9.35 -22.16
C ALA A 69 -0.11 8.33 -21.01
N VAL A 70 -1.24 7.67 -20.73
CA VAL A 70 -1.33 6.66 -19.66
C VAL A 70 -0.52 5.42 -19.99
N HIS A 71 -0.55 4.94 -21.24
CA HIS A 71 0.34 3.84 -21.66
C HIS A 71 1.82 4.19 -21.46
N GLY A 72 2.22 5.42 -21.81
CA GLY A 72 3.59 5.88 -21.60
C GLY A 72 3.97 6.01 -20.13
N LEU A 73 3.05 6.47 -19.29
CA LEU A 73 3.23 6.60 -17.85
C LEU A 73 3.33 5.24 -17.16
N VAL A 74 2.42 4.31 -17.47
CA VAL A 74 2.47 2.92 -17.02
C VAL A 74 3.79 2.27 -17.41
N ALA A 75 4.19 2.39 -18.69
CA ALA A 75 5.46 1.84 -19.15
C ALA A 75 6.68 2.49 -18.48
N ALA A 76 6.58 3.73 -17.99
CA ALA A 76 7.63 4.34 -17.19
C ALA A 76 7.64 3.81 -15.75
N CYS A 77 6.47 3.63 -15.14
CA CYS A 77 6.36 3.01 -13.82
C CYS A 77 6.81 1.54 -13.82
N GLU A 78 6.76 0.85 -14.96
CA GLU A 78 7.31 -0.50 -15.14
C GLU A 78 8.84 -0.52 -15.24
N ARG A 79 9.49 0.60 -15.57
CA ARG A 79 10.96 0.69 -15.73
C ARG A 79 11.66 1.26 -14.51
N GLU A 80 10.99 2.15 -13.80
CA GLU A 80 11.55 2.93 -12.71
C GLU A 80 10.72 2.64 -11.45
N GLU A 81 11.38 2.13 -10.41
CA GLU A 81 10.77 1.88 -9.11
C GLU A 81 10.19 3.19 -8.53
N GLU A 82 9.10 3.08 -7.76
CA GLU A 82 8.48 4.19 -7.00
C GLU A 82 7.89 5.38 -7.79
N VAL A 83 7.97 5.43 -9.13
CA VAL A 83 7.40 6.54 -9.92
C VAL A 83 5.89 6.70 -9.72
N HIS A 84 5.20 5.59 -9.45
CA HIS A 84 3.77 5.56 -9.18
C HIS A 84 3.40 6.25 -7.85
N GLU A 85 4.31 6.30 -6.87
CA GLU A 85 4.11 6.96 -5.58
C GLU A 85 4.13 8.50 -5.69
N LEU A 86 4.65 9.01 -6.80
CA LEU A 86 4.81 10.45 -7.05
C LEU A 86 3.60 11.07 -7.77
N LEU A 87 2.59 10.27 -8.09
CA LEU A 87 1.41 10.74 -8.82
C LEU A 87 0.45 11.48 -7.89
N ILE A 88 0.17 12.74 -8.23
CA ILE A 88 -0.74 13.58 -7.47
C ILE A 88 -2.20 13.15 -7.66
N HIS A 89 -3.00 13.25 -6.59
CA HIS A 89 -4.39 12.83 -6.57
C HIS A 89 -5.26 13.29 -7.77
N PRO A 90 -5.17 14.54 -8.28
CA PRO A 90 -5.96 14.94 -9.45
C PRO A 90 -5.65 14.11 -10.70
N LEU A 91 -4.38 13.70 -10.87
CA LEU A 91 -3.96 12.88 -12.00
C LEU A 91 -4.51 11.45 -11.90
N ASN A 92 -4.51 10.92 -10.67
CA ASN A 92 -5.08 9.60 -10.38
C ASN A 92 -6.57 9.57 -10.75
N GLU A 93 -7.37 10.47 -10.21
CA GLU A 93 -8.83 10.42 -10.40
C GLU A 93 -9.29 10.83 -11.80
N ARG A 94 -8.61 11.81 -12.43
CA ARG A 94 -9.12 12.43 -13.67
C ARG A 94 -8.54 11.83 -14.93
N LEU A 95 -7.31 11.32 -14.88
CA LEU A 95 -6.64 10.73 -16.05
C LEU A 95 -6.51 9.22 -15.91
N LEU A 96 -5.81 8.74 -14.88
CA LEU A 96 -5.47 7.31 -14.77
C LEU A 96 -6.73 6.46 -14.63
N LYS A 97 -7.58 6.77 -13.66
CA LYS A 97 -8.78 6.00 -13.36
C LYS A 97 -9.72 5.79 -14.57
N PRO A 98 -10.18 6.84 -15.29
CA PRO A 98 -11.05 6.62 -16.45
C PRO A 98 -10.33 5.91 -17.60
N VAL A 99 -9.04 6.17 -17.81
CA VAL A 99 -8.26 5.51 -18.88
C VAL A 99 -8.04 4.03 -18.60
N LEU A 100 -7.70 3.67 -17.37
CA LEU A 100 -7.55 2.27 -16.97
C LEU A 100 -8.89 1.53 -17.04
N LYS A 101 -10.00 2.15 -16.62
CA LYS A 101 -11.35 1.55 -16.76
C LYS A 101 -11.73 1.31 -18.22
N GLN A 102 -11.48 2.26 -19.10
CA GLN A 102 -11.71 2.07 -20.53
C GLN A 102 -10.82 0.96 -21.10
N TRP A 103 -9.54 0.92 -20.71
CA TRP A 103 -8.62 -0.12 -21.15
C TRP A 103 -9.09 -1.52 -20.74
N MET A 104 -9.54 -1.70 -19.49
CA MET A 104 -10.11 -2.99 -19.04
C MET A 104 -11.35 -3.42 -19.84
N ASN A 105 -12.14 -2.46 -20.34
CA ASN A 105 -13.30 -2.76 -21.18
C ASN A 105 -12.91 -3.10 -22.63
N ASP A 106 -11.92 -2.39 -23.18
CA ASP A 106 -11.51 -2.53 -24.57
C ASP A 106 -10.64 -3.78 -24.79
N LEU A 107 -9.80 -4.13 -23.81
CA LEU A 107 -8.87 -5.26 -23.85
C LEU A 107 -8.89 -6.00 -22.49
N PRO A 108 -9.95 -6.75 -22.17
CA PRO A 108 -10.09 -7.41 -20.88
C PRO A 108 -8.98 -8.43 -20.61
N GLU A 109 -8.40 -9.06 -21.63
CA GLU A 109 -7.29 -10.00 -21.48
C GLU A 109 -5.97 -9.34 -21.05
N ASP A 110 -5.83 -8.02 -21.20
CA ASP A 110 -4.64 -7.30 -20.78
C ASP A 110 -4.61 -7.13 -19.26
N VAL A 111 -3.61 -7.71 -18.62
CA VAL A 111 -3.47 -7.74 -17.15
C VAL A 111 -3.03 -6.39 -16.58
N ARG A 112 -2.29 -5.60 -17.36
CA ARG A 112 -1.67 -4.34 -16.94
C ARG A 112 -2.66 -3.34 -16.35
N PRO A 113 -3.83 -3.06 -16.96
CA PRO A 113 -4.75 -2.10 -16.39
C PRO A 113 -5.32 -2.56 -15.05
N TYR A 114 -5.51 -3.86 -14.80
CA TYR A 114 -5.93 -4.40 -13.51
C TYR A 114 -4.85 -4.19 -12.44
N ARG A 115 -3.60 -4.56 -12.74
CA ARG A 115 -2.44 -4.35 -11.84
C ARG A 115 -2.35 -2.89 -11.43
N TRP A 116 -2.29 -1.99 -12.41
CA TRP A 116 -2.11 -0.57 -12.14
C TRP A 116 -3.32 0.05 -11.46
N PHE A 117 -4.54 -0.43 -11.75
CA PHE A 117 -5.72 0.05 -11.05
C PHE A 117 -5.70 -0.31 -9.56
N GLY A 118 -5.23 -1.51 -9.21
CA GLY A 118 -5.09 -1.94 -7.83
C GLY A 118 -3.92 -1.26 -7.08
N VAL A 119 -2.83 -0.96 -7.78
CA VAL A 119 -1.65 -0.26 -7.23
C VAL A 119 -1.95 1.21 -6.96
N PHE A 120 -2.60 1.89 -7.91
CA PHE A 120 -3.02 3.26 -7.70
C PHE A 120 -4.15 3.27 -6.68
N SER A 121 -3.86 3.78 -5.48
CA SER A 121 -4.82 3.87 -4.37
C SER A 121 -5.91 4.91 -4.68
N PHE A 122 -6.81 4.58 -5.60
CA PHE A 122 -8.05 5.31 -5.83
C PHE A 122 -8.95 5.18 -4.59
N GLU A 123 -9.86 6.12 -4.37
CA GLU A 123 -10.87 6.06 -3.29
C GLU A 123 -11.96 4.98 -3.55
N GLU A 124 -11.59 3.83 -4.13
CA GLU A 124 -12.49 2.70 -4.37
C GLU A 124 -12.11 1.50 -3.51
N ASP A 125 -13.10 0.94 -2.80
CA ASP A 125 -12.91 -0.18 -1.87
C ASP A 125 -12.55 -1.51 -2.55
N ASN A 126 -12.68 -1.60 -3.89
CA ASN A 126 -12.45 -2.82 -4.66
C ASN A 126 -11.02 -2.95 -5.21
N ARG A 127 -10.05 -2.17 -4.71
CA ARG A 127 -8.66 -2.24 -5.17
C ARG A 127 -8.08 -3.67 -5.13
N LEU A 128 -8.44 -4.43 -4.10
CA LEU A 128 -7.96 -5.81 -3.92
C LEU A 128 -8.53 -6.74 -4.99
N GLU A 129 -9.77 -6.54 -5.42
CA GLU A 129 -10.37 -7.33 -6.50
C GLU A 129 -9.59 -7.14 -7.81
N TYR A 130 -9.09 -5.93 -8.08
CA TYR A 130 -8.25 -5.66 -9.26
C TYR A 130 -6.86 -6.28 -9.14
N LEU A 131 -6.22 -6.19 -7.96
CA LEU A 131 -4.95 -6.88 -7.72
C LEU A 131 -5.10 -8.39 -7.86
N GLN A 132 -6.16 -8.96 -7.29
CA GLN A 132 -6.46 -10.38 -7.39
C GLN A 132 -6.70 -10.79 -8.84
N THR A 133 -7.50 -10.01 -9.58
CA THR A 133 -7.73 -10.24 -11.01
C THR A 133 -6.42 -10.22 -11.80
N ALA A 134 -5.50 -9.31 -11.45
CA ALA A 134 -4.21 -9.26 -12.09
C ALA A 134 -3.40 -10.54 -11.81
N ILE A 135 -3.31 -10.95 -10.55
CA ILE A 135 -2.60 -12.16 -10.10
C ILE A 135 -3.20 -13.42 -10.73
N ASP A 136 -4.53 -13.56 -10.76
CA ASP A 136 -5.20 -14.73 -11.33
C ASP A 136 -4.91 -14.90 -12.83
N ARG A 137 -4.75 -13.79 -13.55
CA ARG A 137 -4.55 -13.79 -15.02
C ARG A 137 -3.08 -13.82 -15.43
N GLY A 138 -2.24 -13.05 -14.75
CA GLY A 138 -0.80 -12.96 -15.05
C GLY A 138 0.06 -13.93 -14.23
N GLY A 139 -0.51 -14.55 -13.20
CA GLY A 139 0.16 -15.50 -12.34
C GLY A 139 1.38 -14.90 -11.65
N ARG A 140 2.41 -15.72 -11.49
CA ARG A 140 3.68 -15.36 -10.84
C ARG A 140 4.41 -14.20 -11.52
N GLN A 141 4.11 -13.86 -12.77
CA GLN A 141 4.76 -12.73 -13.44
C GLN A 141 4.32 -11.36 -12.87
N GLU A 142 3.20 -11.33 -12.14
CA GLU A 142 2.62 -10.10 -11.58
C GLU A 142 3.23 -9.74 -10.21
N GLN A 143 4.56 -9.71 -10.12
CA GLN A 143 5.30 -9.50 -8.87
C GLN A 143 4.87 -8.22 -8.13
N LEU A 144 4.68 -7.10 -8.84
CA LEU A 144 4.22 -5.85 -8.22
C LEU A 144 2.81 -5.97 -7.62
N ALA A 145 1.90 -6.70 -8.27
CA ALA A 145 0.55 -6.91 -7.75
C ALA A 145 0.58 -7.83 -6.52
N ILE A 146 1.38 -8.90 -6.57
CA ILE A 146 1.61 -9.82 -5.46
C ILE A 146 2.17 -9.07 -4.26
N GLU A 147 3.23 -8.28 -4.45
CA GLU A 147 3.84 -7.46 -3.40
C GLU A 147 2.84 -6.49 -2.78
N THR A 148 2.09 -5.76 -3.62
CA THR A 148 1.10 -4.77 -3.16
C THR A 148 0.00 -5.44 -2.34
N MET A 149 -0.44 -6.64 -2.75
CA MET A 149 -1.41 -7.43 -2.01
C MET A 149 -0.87 -7.87 -0.65
N ILE A 150 0.36 -8.41 -0.60
CA ILE A 150 1.02 -8.82 0.65
C ILE A 150 1.10 -7.66 1.63
N ARG A 151 1.56 -6.48 1.18
CA ARG A 151 1.64 -5.27 2.03
C ARG A 151 0.28 -4.88 2.60
N HIS A 152 -0.79 -5.01 1.81
CA HIS A 152 -2.13 -4.70 2.30
C HIS A 152 -2.61 -5.68 3.36
N LEU A 153 -2.44 -6.99 3.12
CA LEU A 153 -2.87 -8.04 4.04
C LEU A 153 -2.08 -8.01 5.36
N LEU A 154 -0.77 -7.75 5.30
CA LEU A 154 0.04 -7.57 6.52
C LEU A 154 -0.39 -6.31 7.29
N ASN A 155 -0.67 -5.20 6.61
CA ASN A 155 -1.21 -4.00 7.25
C ASN A 155 -2.60 -4.22 7.87
N TRP A 156 -3.43 -5.07 7.26
CA TRP A 156 -4.71 -5.49 7.85
C TRP A 156 -4.49 -6.24 9.17
N LEU A 157 -3.59 -7.23 9.19
CA LEU A 157 -3.25 -7.98 10.40
C LEU A 157 -2.66 -7.07 11.49
N TRP A 158 -1.79 -6.12 11.11
CA TRP A 158 -1.31 -5.10 12.04
C TRP A 158 -2.48 -4.29 12.63
N TYR A 159 -3.45 -3.87 11.81
CA TYR A 159 -4.64 -3.17 12.27
C TYR A 159 -5.49 -4.03 13.21
N ALA A 160 -5.63 -5.33 12.96
CA ALA A 160 -6.35 -6.21 13.88
C ALA A 160 -5.69 -6.27 15.27
N PHE A 161 -4.36 -6.19 15.34
CA PHE A 161 -3.58 -6.48 16.56
C PHE A 161 -3.05 -5.26 17.31
N HIS A 162 -3.06 -4.05 16.74
CA HIS A 162 -2.34 -2.91 17.34
C HIS A 162 -2.90 -2.42 18.69
N HIS A 163 -4.10 -2.83 19.09
CA HIS A 163 -4.70 -2.54 20.39
C HIS A 163 -4.72 -3.76 21.34
N LEU A 164 -3.94 -4.80 21.07
CA LEU A 164 -3.86 -5.97 21.97
C LEU A 164 -3.29 -5.63 23.35
N ASN A 165 -2.54 -4.53 23.48
CA ASN A 165 -2.10 -3.99 24.77
C ASN A 165 -3.26 -3.42 25.62
N GLU A 166 -4.41 -3.21 25.02
CA GLU A 166 -5.66 -2.79 25.65
C GLU A 166 -6.64 -3.97 25.78
N ASP A 167 -6.17 -5.22 25.61
CA ASP A 167 -6.97 -6.44 25.53
C ASP A 167 -8.06 -6.36 24.45
N LEU A 168 -7.80 -5.60 23.38
CA LEU A 168 -8.76 -5.34 22.31
C LEU A 168 -8.25 -5.85 20.97
N TYR A 169 -9.02 -6.78 20.41
CA TYR A 169 -8.83 -7.31 19.06
C TYR A 169 -9.85 -6.67 18.14
N LEU A 170 -9.40 -6.09 17.02
CA LEU A 170 -10.22 -5.20 16.19
C LEU A 170 -10.82 -5.85 14.92
N SER A 171 -10.74 -7.17 14.82
CA SER A 171 -11.17 -7.94 13.65
C SER A 171 -11.87 -9.24 14.08
N GLU A 172 -12.36 -10.01 13.12
CA GLU A 172 -12.87 -11.37 13.33
C GLU A 172 -11.72 -12.38 13.16
N THR A 173 -11.59 -13.31 14.09
CA THR A 173 -10.45 -14.25 14.10
C THR A 173 -10.40 -15.15 12.87
N GLU A 174 -11.55 -15.51 12.33
CA GLU A 174 -11.71 -16.33 11.14
C GLU A 174 -11.18 -15.61 9.89
N ASP A 175 -11.49 -14.32 9.75
CA ASP A 175 -11.03 -13.49 8.64
C ASP A 175 -9.50 -13.32 8.68
N ASP A 176 -8.93 -13.15 9.88
CA ASP A 176 -7.49 -13.02 10.05
C ASP A 176 -6.75 -14.36 9.84
N ALA A 177 -7.39 -15.50 10.14
CA ALA A 177 -6.86 -16.82 9.81
C ALA A 177 -6.78 -17.02 8.29
N GLU A 178 -7.80 -16.61 7.55
CA GLU A 178 -7.81 -16.64 6.09
C GLU A 178 -6.76 -15.68 5.51
N THR A 179 -6.69 -14.47 6.05
CA THR A 179 -5.70 -13.45 5.68
C THR A 179 -4.27 -13.97 5.86
N LEU A 180 -3.96 -14.62 6.99
CA LEU A 180 -2.65 -15.25 7.24
C LEU A 180 -2.34 -16.33 6.21
N LYS A 181 -3.32 -17.20 5.89
CA LYS A 181 -3.15 -18.27 4.90
C LYS A 181 -2.90 -17.70 3.50
N GLU A 182 -3.69 -16.72 3.09
CA GLU A 182 -3.56 -16.06 1.78
C GLU A 182 -2.20 -15.36 1.65
N THR A 183 -1.83 -14.56 2.66
CA THR A 183 -0.54 -13.85 2.69
C THR A 183 0.63 -14.83 2.54
N ARG A 184 0.58 -15.98 3.23
CA ARG A 184 1.63 -17.01 3.13
C ARG A 184 1.78 -17.55 1.70
N LEU A 185 0.66 -17.82 1.03
CA LEU A 185 0.62 -18.33 -0.34
C LEU A 185 1.14 -17.29 -1.34
N LEU A 186 0.88 -16.00 -1.11
CA LEU A 186 1.40 -14.91 -1.93
C LEU A 186 2.91 -14.74 -1.75
N ILE A 187 3.41 -14.74 -0.50
CA ILE A 187 4.86 -14.65 -0.23
C ILE A 187 5.63 -15.81 -0.92
N ASP A 188 5.02 -16.99 -1.01
CA ASP A 188 5.65 -18.12 -1.69
C ASP A 188 5.87 -17.89 -3.20
N GLN A 189 5.09 -16.99 -3.81
CA GLN A 189 5.15 -16.64 -5.23
C GLN A 189 6.17 -15.55 -5.55
N LEU A 190 6.76 -14.89 -4.54
CA LEU A 190 7.78 -13.86 -4.77
C LEU A 190 9.07 -14.43 -5.35
N ASP A 191 9.63 -13.72 -6.31
CA ASP A 191 10.89 -14.05 -6.99
C ASP A 191 12.11 -13.51 -6.24
N ASP A 192 12.00 -12.30 -5.68
CA ASP A 192 13.07 -11.67 -4.91
C ASP A 192 13.22 -12.36 -3.55
N SER A 193 14.36 -13.01 -3.33
CA SER A 193 14.63 -13.74 -2.09
C SER A 193 14.79 -12.85 -0.85
N VAL A 194 15.27 -11.62 -1.02
CA VAL A 194 15.45 -10.66 0.08
C VAL A 194 14.08 -10.18 0.53
N GLN A 195 13.28 -9.67 -0.42
CA GLN A 195 11.93 -9.19 -0.12
C GLN A 195 11.03 -10.32 0.41
N LYS A 196 11.15 -11.54 -0.15
CA LYS A 196 10.47 -12.73 0.37
C LYS A 196 10.84 -13.02 1.82
N THR A 197 12.10 -12.83 2.21
CA THR A 197 12.55 -13.03 3.59
C THR A 197 11.95 -11.97 4.51
N GLU A 198 11.98 -10.71 4.11
CA GLU A 198 11.39 -9.60 4.88
C GLU A 198 9.90 -9.82 5.16
N PHE A 199 9.11 -10.13 4.13
CA PHE A 199 7.67 -10.42 4.33
C PHE A 199 7.43 -11.69 5.12
N MET A 200 8.31 -12.69 5.01
CA MET A 200 8.19 -13.92 5.81
C MET A 200 8.39 -13.63 7.30
N GLU A 201 9.34 -12.78 7.66
CA GLU A 201 9.60 -12.38 9.04
C GLU A 201 8.40 -11.62 9.62
N GLU A 202 7.86 -10.65 8.88
CA GLU A 202 6.66 -9.90 9.28
C GLU A 202 5.43 -10.83 9.41
N TRP A 203 5.21 -11.71 8.44
CA TRP A 203 4.14 -12.71 8.50
C TRP A 203 4.27 -13.64 9.73
N GLN A 204 5.49 -14.08 10.07
CA GLN A 204 5.72 -14.93 11.24
C GLN A 204 5.41 -14.21 12.56
N GLU A 205 5.70 -12.90 12.64
CA GLU A 205 5.34 -12.09 13.80
C GLU A 205 3.81 -12.00 13.97
N HIS A 206 3.09 -11.73 12.88
CA HIS A 206 1.63 -11.70 12.88
C HIS A 206 1.01 -13.07 13.22
N ALA A 207 1.49 -14.14 12.61
CA ALA A 207 1.01 -15.50 12.88
C ALA A 207 1.19 -15.88 14.36
N ARG A 208 2.35 -15.58 14.93
CA ARG A 208 2.62 -15.81 16.36
C ARG A 208 1.68 -14.99 17.25
N THR A 209 1.48 -13.72 16.91
CA THR A 209 0.60 -12.82 17.68
C THR A 209 -0.84 -13.33 17.66
N TYR A 210 -1.33 -13.74 16.49
CA TYR A 210 -2.65 -14.36 16.32
C TYR A 210 -2.81 -15.62 17.17
N GLU A 211 -1.85 -16.55 17.11
CA GLU A 211 -1.89 -17.80 17.90
C GLU A 211 -1.88 -17.55 19.41
N LEU A 212 -1.07 -16.58 19.87
CA LEU A 212 -1.04 -16.16 21.27
C LEU A 212 -2.38 -15.60 21.71
N TRP A 213 -3.00 -14.75 20.89
CA TRP A 213 -4.32 -14.18 21.19
C TRP A 213 -5.41 -15.25 21.28
N LEU A 214 -5.44 -16.19 20.33
CA LEU A 214 -6.39 -17.31 20.35
C LEU A 214 -6.25 -18.20 21.60
N ARG A 215 -5.03 -18.34 22.12
CA ARG A 215 -4.79 -19.07 23.36
C ARG A 215 -5.22 -18.26 24.58
N PHE A 216 -4.80 -17.00 24.65
CA PHE A 216 -5.17 -16.08 25.71
C PHE A 216 -6.70 -16.01 25.88
N SER A 217 -7.44 -15.79 24.81
CA SER A 217 -8.90 -15.66 24.83
C SER A 217 -9.64 -16.93 25.30
N LYS A 218 -8.98 -18.09 25.34
CA LYS A 218 -9.51 -19.33 25.91
C LYS A 218 -9.13 -19.52 27.38
N GLU A 219 -8.03 -18.92 27.82
CA GLU A 219 -7.43 -19.12 29.15
C GLU A 219 -7.78 -17.99 30.13
N GLU A 220 -7.81 -16.75 29.65
CA GLU A 220 -7.97 -15.53 30.44
C GLU A 220 -8.90 -14.52 29.75
N THR A 221 -9.33 -13.50 30.50
CA THR A 221 -10.26 -12.47 30.01
C THR A 221 -9.67 -11.07 30.01
N ALA A 222 -8.46 -10.87 30.55
CA ALA A 222 -7.77 -9.59 30.64
C ALA A 222 -6.27 -9.79 30.92
N GLY A 223 -5.44 -8.81 30.54
CA GLY A 223 -4.00 -8.82 30.76
C GLY A 223 -3.23 -9.64 29.73
N PHE A 224 -3.54 -9.48 28.44
CA PHE A 224 -2.89 -10.19 27.34
C PHE A 224 -1.37 -10.02 27.36
N MET A 225 -0.89 -8.80 27.62
CA MET A 225 0.55 -8.53 27.63
C MET A 225 1.25 -9.25 28.79
N GLU A 226 0.69 -9.19 29.99
CA GLU A 226 1.22 -9.90 31.16
C GLU A 226 1.12 -11.42 31.00
N TRP A 227 0.04 -11.92 30.39
CA TRP A 227 -0.11 -13.32 30.05
C TRP A 227 0.95 -13.76 29.04
N ARG A 228 1.13 -13.02 27.95
CA ARG A 228 2.11 -13.30 26.91
C ARG A 228 3.53 -13.37 27.48
N GLU A 229 3.93 -12.40 28.31
CA GLU A 229 5.24 -12.40 28.96
C GLU A 229 5.45 -13.66 29.83
N ARG A 230 4.40 -14.14 30.52
CA ARG A 230 4.49 -15.37 31.31
C ARG A 230 4.69 -16.60 30.42
N GLN A 231 4.04 -16.65 29.26
CA GLN A 231 4.21 -17.76 28.31
C GLN A 231 5.63 -17.79 27.72
N GLU A 232 6.18 -16.64 27.34
CA GLU A 232 7.53 -16.52 26.78
C GLU A 232 8.59 -16.98 27.79
N LYS A 233 8.49 -16.54 29.05
CA LYS A 233 9.39 -16.96 30.14
C LYS A 233 9.31 -18.46 30.46
N GLN A 234 8.16 -19.10 30.24
CA GLN A 234 8.00 -20.54 30.45
C GLN A 234 8.54 -21.38 29.29
N GLY A 235 8.58 -20.84 28.07
CA GLY A 235 9.15 -21.48 26.89
C GLY A 235 10.68 -21.53 26.94
N GLU A 236 11.32 -20.44 27.36
CA GLU A 236 12.79 -20.34 27.49
C GLU A 236 13.37 -21.28 28.55
N ASN A 237 12.63 -21.55 29.63
CA ASN A 237 13.06 -22.47 30.69
C ASN A 237 12.93 -23.96 30.33
N LYS A 238 12.47 -24.30 29.11
CA LYS A 238 12.31 -25.67 28.61
C LYS A 238 13.28 -26.04 27.48
N GLN A 239 14.17 -25.14 27.08
CA GLN A 239 15.29 -25.39 26.15
C GLN A 239 16.59 -25.61 26.91
#